data_AF-A0A2H0CZ88-F1
#
_entry.id   AF-A0A2H0CZ88-F1
#
_cell.length_a   1.000
_cell.length_b   1.000
_cell.length_c   1.000
_cell.angle_alpha   90.00
_cell.angle_beta   90.00
_cell.angle_gamma   90.00
#
_symmetry.space_group_name_H-M   'P 1'
#
loop_
_entity.id
_entity.type
_entity.pdbx_description
1 polymer ?
#
loop_
_entity_poly.entity_id
_entity_poly.type
_entity_poly.pdbx_seq_one_letter_code
_entity_poly.pdbx_strand_id
1 'polypeptide(L)'
;IIRLTLKKKFNPYISPPIINETLEVLYKKFSFSKELLNQVDKKIKSNFQVVYPMETLHLLKDEPDNRILETAVAGNCAIIVSGDKEMLKLKK
;
A
#
# COMPACT_ATOMS: atom_id res chain seq x y z
N ILE A 1 8.39 0.80 -10.45
CA ILE A 1 8.25 0.61 -8.99
C ILE A 1 8.27 -0.89 -8.63
N ILE A 2 7.29 -1.69 -9.07
CA ILE A 2 7.23 -3.15 -8.82
C ILE A 2 8.56 -3.87 -9.15
N ARG A 3 9.16 -3.56 -10.30
CA ARG A 3 10.45 -4.15 -10.73
C ARG A 3 11.64 -3.80 -9.82
N LEU A 4 11.60 -2.67 -9.12
CA LEU A 4 12.67 -2.27 -8.17
C LEU A 4 12.49 -2.94 -6.82
N THR A 5 11.24 -3.11 -6.38
CA THR A 5 10.86 -3.91 -5.20
C THR A 5 11.31 -5.36 -5.37
N LEU A 6 11.05 -5.96 -6.54
CA LEU A 6 11.45 -7.34 -6.85
C LEU A 6 12.98 -7.53 -6.94
N LYS A 7 13.75 -6.46 -7.15
CA LYS A 7 15.22 -6.48 -7.17
C LYS A 7 15.84 -6.39 -5.77
N LYS A 8 15.03 -6.45 -4.69
CA LYS A 8 15.45 -6.39 -3.27
C LYS A 8 16.30 -5.17 -2.91
N LYS A 9 16.17 -4.06 -3.64
CA LYS A 9 16.90 -2.82 -3.33
C LYS A 9 16.27 -2.00 -2.21
N PHE A 10 15.10 -2.41 -1.74
CA PHE A 10 14.31 -1.75 -0.70
C PHE A 10 13.62 -2.81 0.16
N ASN A 11 13.29 -2.45 1.41
CA ASN A 11 12.42 -3.21 2.29
C ASN A 11 11.01 -2.59 2.20
N PRO A 12 10.13 -3.12 1.35
CA PRO A 12 8.81 -2.53 1.17
C PRO A 12 7.87 -2.93 2.32
N TYR A 13 7.09 -1.98 2.79
CA TYR A 13 6.08 -2.18 3.82
C TYR A 13 4.68 -2.02 3.21
N ILE A 14 3.72 -2.76 3.76
CA ILE A 14 2.31 -2.65 3.37
C ILE A 14 1.42 -2.92 4.57
N SER A 15 0.18 -2.45 4.56
CA SER A 15 -0.80 -2.69 5.63
C SER A 15 -2.04 -3.43 5.12
N PRO A 16 -2.78 -4.13 6.00
CA PRO A 16 -4.02 -4.81 5.62
C PRO A 16 -5.07 -3.91 4.93
N PRO A 17 -5.29 -2.64 5.35
CA PRO A 17 -6.20 -1.74 4.64
C PRO A 17 -5.82 -1.53 3.17
N ILE A 18 -4.55 -1.32 2.87
CA ILE A 18 -4.04 -1.12 1.50
C ILE A 18 -4.19 -2.40 0.67
N ILE A 19 -3.92 -3.57 1.28
CA ILE A 19 -4.11 -4.87 0.60
C ILE A 19 -5.59 -5.03 0.22
N ASN A 20 -6.50 -4.81 1.17
CA ASN A 20 -7.94 -4.98 0.95
C ASN A 20 -8.45 -4.05 -0.15
N GLU A 21 -8.05 -2.78 -0.13
CA GLU A 21 -8.42 -1.81 -1.16
C GLU A 21 -7.89 -2.23 -2.54
N THR A 22 -6.64 -2.69 -2.61
CA THR A 22 -6.04 -3.20 -3.86
C THR A 22 -6.86 -4.38 -4.40
N LEU A 23 -7.20 -5.36 -3.56
CA LEU A 23 -7.99 -6.53 -3.95
C LEU A 23 -9.41 -6.15 -4.36
N GLU A 24 -10.03 -5.19 -3.67
CA GLU A 24 -11.36 -4.68 -3.98
C GLU A 24 -11.38 -4.00 -5.35
N VAL A 25 -10.37 -3.18 -5.67
CA VAL A 25 -10.23 -2.55 -6.99
C VAL A 25 -10.04 -3.60 -8.09
N LEU A 26 -9.19 -4.61 -7.87
CA LEU A 26 -8.97 -5.70 -8.82
C LEU A 26 -10.25 -6.51 -9.06
N TYR A 27 -11.05 -6.74 -8.01
CA TYR A 27 -12.34 -7.39 -8.14
C TYR A 27 -13.34 -6.53 -8.91
N LYS A 28 -13.56 -5.28 -8.49
CA LYS A 28 -14.62 -4.40 -9.02
C LYS A 28 -14.33 -3.85 -10.41
N LYS A 29 -13.10 -3.42 -10.68
CA LYS A 29 -12.73 -2.73 -11.94
C LYS A 29 -12.15 -3.66 -13.00
N PHE A 30 -11.54 -4.77 -12.59
CA PHE A 30 -10.85 -5.69 -13.49
C PHE A 30 -11.48 -7.09 -13.52
N SER A 31 -12.56 -7.31 -12.78
CA SER A 31 -13.31 -8.58 -12.73
C SER A 31 -12.43 -9.79 -12.43
N PHE A 32 -11.41 -9.61 -11.59
CA PHE A 32 -10.53 -10.71 -11.18
C PHE A 32 -11.32 -11.78 -10.43
N SER A 33 -11.06 -13.05 -10.75
CA SER A 33 -11.66 -14.18 -10.03
C SER A 33 -11.11 -14.28 -8.61
N LYS A 34 -11.83 -14.99 -7.72
CA LYS A 34 -11.39 -15.20 -6.34
C LYS A 34 -10.04 -15.92 -6.27
N GLU A 35 -9.78 -16.85 -7.19
CA GLU A 35 -8.53 -17.58 -7.30
C GLU A 35 -7.38 -16.63 -7.64
N LEU A 36 -7.60 -15.69 -8.57
CA LEU A 36 -6.59 -14.71 -8.97
C LEU A 36 -6.32 -13.70 -7.85
N LEU A 37 -7.35 -13.24 -7.14
CA LEU A 37 -7.21 -12.37 -5.97
C LEU A 37 -6.40 -13.04 -4.86
N ASN A 38 -6.65 -14.33 -4.58
CA ASN A 38 -5.85 -15.09 -3.60
C ASN A 38 -4.39 -15.23 -4.02
N GLN A 39 -4.10 -15.40 -5.32
CA GLN A 39 -2.72 -15.41 -5.81
C GLN A 39 -2.05 -14.04 -5.66
N VAL A 40 -2.78 -12.96 -5.90
CA VAL A 40 -2.28 -11.59 -5.71
C VAL A 40 -1.99 -11.34 -4.23
N ASP A 41 -2.91 -11.67 -3.32
CA ASP A 41 -2.70 -11.52 -1.87
C ASP A 41 -1.45 -12.26 -1.39
N LYS A 42 -1.27 -13.52 -1.80
CA LYS A 42 -0.06 -14.30 -1.48
C LYS A 42 1.21 -13.68 -2.04
N LYS A 43 1.18 -13.17 -3.28
CA LYS A 43 2.32 -12.48 -3.89
C LYS A 43 2.65 -11.18 -3.15
N ILE A 44 1.66 -10.41 -2.72
CA ILE A 44 1.87 -9.20 -1.95
C ILE A 44 2.52 -9.56 -0.61
N LYS A 45 1.91 -10.46 0.17
CA LYS A 45 2.41 -10.84 1.51
C LYS A 45 3.79 -11.52 1.49
N SER A 46 4.19 -12.13 0.38
CA SER A 46 5.53 -12.73 0.25
C SER A 46 6.62 -11.73 -0.17
N ASN A 47 6.26 -10.57 -0.72
CA ASN A 47 7.21 -9.57 -1.18
C ASN A 47 7.25 -8.31 -0.31
N PHE A 48 6.30 -8.14 0.61
CA PHE A 48 6.17 -6.97 1.47
C PHE A 48 6.15 -7.35 2.95
N GLN A 49 6.73 -6.51 3.80
CA GLN A 49 6.59 -6.63 5.24
C GLN A 49 5.25 -6.03 5.66
N VAL A 50 4.38 -6.86 6.24
CA VAL A 50 3.06 -6.42 6.69
C VAL A 50 3.20 -5.70 8.03
N VAL A 51 2.70 -4.47 8.10
CA VAL A 51 2.59 -3.67 9.32
C VAL A 51 1.14 -3.36 9.63
N TYR A 52 0.85 -3.19 10.92
CA TYR A 52 -0.48 -2.92 11.42
C TYR A 52 -0.47 -1.51 12.02
N PRO A 53 -0.85 -0.48 11.26
CA PRO A 53 -0.94 0.87 11.80
C PRO A 53 -1.95 0.90 12.96
N MET A 54 -1.53 1.50 14.08
CA MET A 54 -2.39 1.68 15.26
C MET A 54 -2.94 3.11 15.38
N GLU A 55 -2.34 4.05 14.65
CA GLU A 55 -2.73 5.45 14.63
C GLU A 55 -3.59 5.73 13.40
N THR A 56 -4.67 6.49 13.59
CA THR A 56 -5.46 7.03 12.48
C THR A 56 -5.01 8.46 12.22
N LEU A 57 -4.57 8.75 10.99
CA LEU A 57 -4.15 10.08 10.58
C LEU A 57 -5.27 10.75 9.78
N HIS A 58 -5.50 12.05 10.00
CA HIS A 58 -6.43 12.87 9.24
C HIS A 58 -5.70 14.07 8.61
N LEU A 59 -4.60 13.78 7.89
CA LEU A 59 -3.71 14.79 7.33
C LEU A 59 -4.10 15.19 5.91
N LEU A 60 -4.61 14.23 5.14
CA LEU A 60 -5.10 14.41 3.78
C LEU A 60 -6.62 14.47 3.77
N LYS A 61 -7.17 15.21 2.79
CA LYS A 61 -8.62 15.30 2.58
C LYS A 61 -9.24 13.97 2.14
N ASP A 62 -8.44 13.12 1.50
CA ASP A 62 -8.86 11.77 1.13
C ASP A 62 -8.46 10.79 2.24
N GLU A 63 -9.45 10.18 2.88
CA GLU A 63 -9.24 9.26 4.00
C GLU A 63 -8.45 7.99 3.63
N PRO A 64 -8.73 7.32 2.47
CA PRO A 64 -7.87 6.26 1.93
C PRO A 64 -6.38 6.62 1.86
N ASP A 65 -6.06 7.85 1.48
CA ASP A 65 -4.68 8.30 1.34
C ASP A 65 -3.94 8.38 2.68
N ASN A 66 -4.65 8.70 3.76
CA ASN A 66 -4.07 8.69 5.11
C ASN A 66 -3.54 7.31 5.50
N ARG A 67 -4.14 6.21 5.00
CA ARG A 67 -3.68 4.83 5.27
C ARG A 67 -2.27 4.57 4.76
N ILE A 68 -1.86 5.24 3.68
CA ILE A 68 -0.49 5.14 3.15
C ILE A 68 0.49 5.81 4.13
N LEU A 69 0.11 6.96 4.70
CA LEU A 69 0.92 7.66 5.72
C LEU A 69 1.02 6.85 7.00
N GLU A 70 -0.09 6.31 7.49
CA GLU A 70 -0.13 5.44 8.67
C GLU A 70 0.77 4.22 8.50
N THR A 71 0.74 3.61 7.30
CA THR A 71 1.61 2.49 6.95
C THR A 71 3.08 2.91 6.93
N ALA A 72 3.38 4.10 6.41
CA ALA A 72 4.73 4.63 6.39
C ALA A 72 5.27 4.90 7.81
N VAL A 73 4.45 5.45 8.69
CA VAL A 73 4.80 5.67 10.11
C VAL A 73 5.02 4.33 10.82
N ALA A 74 4.08 3.39 10.69
CA ALA A 74 4.18 2.06 11.31
C ALA A 74 5.38 1.24 10.81
N GLY A 75 5.76 1.41 9.53
CA GLY A 75 6.94 0.78 8.93
C GLY A 75 8.24 1.55 9.11
N ASN A 76 8.20 2.72 9.76
CA ASN A 76 9.32 3.67 9.86
C ASN A 76 9.98 3.95 8.50
N CYS A 77 9.16 4.12 7.47
CA CYS A 77 9.57 4.25 6.08
C CYS A 77 10.18 5.63 5.83
N ALA A 78 11.39 5.65 5.27
CA ALA A 78 12.04 6.90 4.85
C ALA A 78 11.48 7.45 3.52
N ILE A 79 10.77 6.63 2.74
CA ILE A 79 10.28 6.98 1.40
C ILE A 79 8.85 6.45 1.23
N ILE A 80 7.97 7.33 0.77
CA ILE A 80 6.62 6.96 0.31
C ILE A 80 6.64 6.91 -1.22
N VAL A 81 6.07 5.85 -1.78
CA VAL A 81 5.89 5.70 -3.22
C VAL A 81 4.40 5.73 -3.53
N SER A 82 3.93 6.86 -4.07
CA SER A 82 2.53 7.04 -4.49
C SER A 82 2.46 7.48 -5.95
N GLY A 83 1.41 7.02 -6.64
CA GLY A 83 1.02 7.55 -7.95
C GLY A 83 0.17 8.81 -7.85
N ASP A 84 -0.30 9.16 -6.66
CA ASP A 84 -1.10 10.34 -6.42
C ASP A 84 -0.22 11.59 -6.32
N LYS A 85 -0.57 12.61 -7.12
CA LYS A 85 0.12 13.91 -7.12
C LYS A 85 -0.21 14.74 -5.88
N GLU A 86 -1.35 14.51 -5.24
CA GLU A 86 -1.75 15.19 -4.00
C GLU A 86 -0.79 14.84 -2.85
N MET A 87 -0.28 13.60 -2.81
CA MET A 87 0.72 13.18 -1.81
C MET A 87 2.07 13.89 -1.95
N LEU A 88 2.40 14.42 -3.14
CA LEU A 88 3.62 15.22 -3.32
C LEU A 88 3.56 16.58 -2.62
N LYS A 89 2.36 17.05 -2.25
CA LYS A 89 2.14 18.32 -1.54
C LYS A 89 2.53 18.25 -0.06
N LEU A 90 2.77 17.05 0.48
CA LEU A 90 3.21 16.83 1.86
C LEU A 90 4.71 17.13 2.09
N LYS A 91 5.47 17.45 1.04
CA LYS A 91 6.87 17.88 1.19
C LYS A 91 6.93 19.24 1.88
N LYS A 92 7.39 19.24 3.14
CA LYS A 92 8.09 20.36 3.75
C LYS A 92 9.48 19.92 4.14
#